data_AF-A0A2V5UHD4-F1
#
_entry.id   AF-A0A2V5UHD4-F1
#
_cell.length_a   1.000
_cell.length_b   1.000
_cell.length_c   1.000
_cell.angle_alpha   90.00
_cell.angle_beta   90.00
_cell.angle_gamma   90.00
#
_symmetry.space_group_name_H-M   'P 1'
#
loop_
_entity.id
_entity.type
_entity.pdbx_description
1 polymer ?
#
loop_
_entity_poly.entity_id
_entity_poly.type
_entity_poly.pdbx_seq_one_letter_code
_entity_poly.pdbx_strand_id
1 'polypeptide(L)'
;GITENVESWRTDVPARFIDQIGMEQLMFEAADPDVFAWYIKNYGAEVNLFVDHSQIVQLECLRAGIWGTKSLWRRVVTYKE
;
A
#
# COMPACT_ATOMS: atom_id res chain seq x y z
N GLY A 1 -4.78 -13.44 2.99
CA GLY A 1 -4.32 -12.05 2.96
C GLY A 1 -4.86 -11.23 4.12
N ILE A 2 -4.69 -9.90 4.08
CA ILE A 2 -5.28 -8.97 5.07
C ILE A 2 -6.80 -8.78 4.90
N THR A 3 -7.33 -9.14 3.72
CA THR A 3 -8.74 -9.08 3.36
C THR A 3 -9.33 -10.45 3.02
N GLU A 4 -8.52 -11.43 2.63
CA GLU A 4 -9.02 -12.75 2.25
C GLU A 4 -9.37 -13.62 3.46
N ASN A 5 -10.53 -14.27 3.39
CA ASN A 5 -11.02 -15.22 4.39
C ASN A 5 -11.14 -14.64 5.82
N VAL A 6 -11.43 -13.35 5.94
CA VAL A 6 -11.63 -12.64 7.21
C VAL A 6 -12.88 -11.76 7.18
N GLU A 7 -13.59 -11.66 8.31
CA GLU A 7 -14.80 -10.81 8.42
C GLU A 7 -14.48 -9.32 8.44
N SER A 8 -13.29 -8.96 8.92
CA SER A 8 -12.78 -7.59 9.01
C SER A 8 -11.31 -7.56 8.62
N TRP A 9 -10.85 -6.43 8.07
CA TRP A 9 -9.47 -6.27 7.64
C TRP A 9 -8.48 -6.50 8.79
N ARG A 10 -7.52 -7.40 8.57
CA ARG A 10 -6.46 -7.76 9.54
C ARG A 10 -5.24 -6.85 9.42
N THR A 11 -5.47 -5.56 9.62
CA THR A 11 -4.44 -4.50 9.51
C THR A 11 -3.35 -4.60 10.59
N ASP A 12 -3.60 -5.35 11.66
CA ASP A 12 -2.63 -5.66 12.72
C ASP A 12 -1.49 -6.58 12.24
N VAL A 13 -1.75 -7.40 11.22
CA VAL A 13 -0.80 -8.41 10.76
C VAL A 13 0.40 -7.77 10.05
N PRO A 14 0.24 -6.89 9.03
CA PRO A 14 1.37 -6.22 8.40
C PRO A 14 2.23 -5.42 9.39
N ALA A 15 1.60 -4.74 10.35
CA ALA A 15 2.31 -3.96 11.36
C ALA A 15 3.30 -4.82 12.17
N ARG A 16 2.85 -6.00 12.63
CA ARG A 16 3.72 -6.92 13.39
C ARG A 16 4.92 -7.41 12.59
N PHE A 17 4.75 -7.67 11.29
CA PHE A 17 5.85 -8.11 10.43
C PHE A 17 6.82 -6.97 10.16
N ILE A 18 6.31 -5.77 9.86
CA ILE A 18 7.14 -4.58 9.64
C ILE A 18 7.98 -4.26 10.89
N ASP A 19 7.39 -4.34 12.08
CA ASP A 19 8.08 -4.10 13.35
C ASP A 19 9.23 -5.09 13.61
N GLN A 20 9.13 -6.32 13.10
CA GLN A 20 10.12 -7.37 13.35
C GLN A 20 11.20 -7.48 12.27
N ILE A 21 10.85 -7.22 11.01
CA ILE A 21 11.69 -7.53 9.85
C ILE A 21 12.16 -6.26 9.12
N GLY A 22 11.42 -5.16 9.23
CA GLY A 22 11.63 -3.95 8.44
C GLY A 22 10.77 -3.93 7.17
N MET A 23 10.27 -2.75 6.80
CA MET A 23 9.36 -2.58 5.65
C MET A 23 10.06 -2.88 4.32
N GLU A 24 11.33 -2.48 4.20
CA GLU A 24 12.16 -2.60 3.01
C GLU A 24 12.49 -4.05 2.64
N GLN A 25 12.42 -4.98 3.59
CA GLN A 25 12.67 -6.42 3.40
C GLN A 25 11.39 -7.21 3.09
N LEU A 26 10.22 -6.58 3.20
CA LEU A 26 8.92 -7.21 3.01
C LEU A 26 8.27 -6.78 1.71
N MET A 27 7.45 -7.65 1.14
CA MET A 27 6.57 -7.36 0.01
C MET A 27 5.18 -7.91 0.34
N PHE A 28 4.16 -7.07 0.18
CA PHE A 28 2.77 -7.44 0.48
C PHE A 28 1.95 -7.62 -0.80
N GLU A 29 1.20 -8.70 -0.88
CA GLU A 29 0.21 -8.89 -1.93
C GLU A 29 -0.94 -7.89 -1.77
N ALA A 30 -1.26 -7.20 -2.87
CA ALA A 30 -2.30 -6.18 -2.92
C ALA A 30 -2.99 -6.21 -4.29
N ALA A 31 -3.76 -7.26 -4.56
CA ALA A 31 -4.45 -7.47 -5.84
C ALA A 31 -5.71 -6.60 -6.05
N ASP A 32 -6.05 -5.71 -5.10
CA ASP A 32 -7.22 -4.82 -5.17
C ASP A 32 -6.78 -3.36 -4.94
N PRO A 33 -7.30 -2.39 -5.72
CA PRO A 33 -7.06 -0.97 -5.51
C PRO A 33 -7.20 -0.43 -4.10
N ASP A 34 -8.21 -0.90 -3.36
CA ASP A 34 -8.43 -0.43 -1.99
C ASP A 34 -7.34 -0.94 -1.05
N VAL A 35 -6.76 -2.10 -1.34
CA VAL A 35 -5.70 -2.72 -0.54
C VAL A 35 -4.37 -1.98 -0.73
N PHE A 36 -3.92 -1.75 -1.97
CA PHE A 36 -2.66 -1.00 -2.17
C PHE A 36 -2.80 0.48 -1.79
N ALA A 37 -3.99 1.08 -1.95
CA ALA A 37 -4.27 2.42 -1.45
C ALA A 37 -4.13 2.50 0.08
N TRP A 38 -4.59 1.48 0.80
CA TRP A 38 -4.41 1.40 2.24
C TRP A 38 -2.94 1.26 2.64
N TYR A 39 -2.16 0.41 1.97
CA TYR A 39 -0.71 0.31 2.25
C TYR A 39 0.02 1.63 2.04
N ILE A 40 -0.21 2.31 0.90
CA ILE A 40 0.40 3.63 0.63
C ILE A 40 0.01 4.66 1.69
N LYS A 41 -1.26 4.65 2.12
CA LYS A 41 -1.75 5.57 3.13
C LYS A 41 -1.08 5.39 4.50
N ASN A 42 -0.83 4.14 4.91
CA ASN A 42 -0.35 3.85 6.26
C ASN A 42 1.17 3.75 6.35
N TYR A 43 1.84 3.30 5.29
CA TYR A 43 3.28 3.03 5.28
C TYR A 43 4.05 3.87 4.26
N GLY A 44 3.36 4.67 3.46
CA GLY A 44 3.97 5.58 2.49
C GLY A 44 4.14 4.98 1.10
N ALA A 45 4.55 5.83 0.16
CA ALA A 45 4.66 5.48 -1.25
C ALA A 45 5.91 4.67 -1.63
N GLU A 46 6.68 4.18 -0.67
CA GLU A 46 7.86 3.32 -0.90
C GLU A 46 7.61 1.88 -0.42
N VAL A 47 6.42 1.56 0.09
CA VAL A 47 6.06 0.19 0.48
C VAL A 47 6.11 -0.75 -0.74
N ASN A 48 6.74 -1.92 -0.60
CA ASN A 48 6.83 -2.91 -1.67
C ASN A 48 5.52 -3.69 -1.78
N LEU A 49 4.92 -3.67 -2.98
CA LEU A 49 3.64 -4.32 -3.23
C LEU A 49 3.74 -5.28 -4.42
N PHE A 50 3.18 -6.47 -4.26
CA PHE A 50 2.96 -7.43 -5.32
C PHE A 50 1.53 -7.22 -5.88
N VAL A 51 1.45 -6.76 -7.13
CA VAL A 51 0.20 -6.36 -7.80
C VAL A 51 0.10 -7.00 -9.19
N ASP A 52 -1.12 -7.08 -9.73
CA ASP A 52 -1.31 -7.51 -11.12
C ASP A 52 -0.87 -6.42 -12.11
N HIS A 53 -0.40 -6.86 -13.28
CA HIS A 53 0.08 -5.99 -14.35
C HIS A 53 -0.94 -4.93 -14.80
N SER A 54 -2.24 -5.24 -14.77
CA SER A 54 -3.30 -4.32 -15.16
C SER A 54 -3.47 -3.13 -14.21
N GLN A 55 -2.97 -3.23 -12.98
CA GLN A 55 -3.16 -2.23 -11.92
C GLN A 55 -1.98 -1.26 -11.77
N ILE A 56 -0.88 -1.48 -12.52
CA ILE A 56 0.37 -0.71 -12.40
C ILE A 56 0.13 0.80 -12.55
N VAL A 57 -0.66 1.22 -13.55
CA VAL A 57 -0.92 2.65 -13.79
C VAL A 57 -1.60 3.30 -12.58
N GLN A 58 -2.60 2.63 -11.99
CA GLN A 58 -3.31 3.15 -10.84
C GLN A 58 -2.40 3.23 -9.60
N LEU A 59 -1.58 2.20 -9.38
CA LEU A 59 -0.62 2.18 -8.29
C LEU A 59 0.36 3.36 -8.39
N GLU A 60 0.97 3.56 -9.56
CA GLU A 60 1.95 4.63 -9.76
C GLU A 60 1.32 6.03 -9.65
N CYS A 61 0.10 6.22 -10.15
CA CYS A 61 -0.61 7.49 -9.96
C CYS A 61 -0.92 7.76 -8.47
N LEU A 62 -1.18 6.75 -7.65
CA LEU A 62 -1.32 6.90 -6.20
C LEU A 62 0.01 7.26 -5.54
N ARG A 63 1.11 6.59 -5.90
CA ARG A 63 2.45 6.90 -5.36
C ARG A 63 2.90 8.32 -5.71
N ALA A 64 2.55 8.82 -6.89
CA ALA A 64 2.78 10.19 -7.30
C ALA A 64 1.78 11.21 -6.72
N GLY A 65 0.76 10.75 -5.97
CA GLY A 65 -0.26 11.62 -5.38
C GLY A 65 -1.20 12.28 -6.38
N ILE A 66 -1.24 11.80 -7.63
CA ILE A 66 -2.05 12.30 -8.75
C ILE A 66 -3.28 11.41 -9.02
N TRP A 67 -3.67 10.60 -8.06
CA TRP A 67 -4.89 9.80 -8.07
C TRP A 67 -5.35 9.52 -6.65
N GLY A 68 -6.55 8.99 -6.50
CA GLY A 68 -7.07 8.44 -5.25
C GLY A 68 -8.17 9.27 -4.63
N THR A 69 -8.60 8.83 -3.45
CA THR A 69 -9.66 9.52 -2.70
C THR A 69 -9.15 10.87 -2.16
N LYS A 70 -10.06 11.69 -1.61
CA LYS A 70 -9.72 12.92 -0.87
C LYS A 70 -8.64 12.70 0.21
N SER A 71 -8.50 11.46 0.69
CA SER A 71 -7.48 11.11 1.70
C SER A 71 -6.08 10.89 1.16
N LEU A 72 -5.92 10.60 -0.14
CA LEU A 72 -4.65 10.29 -0.81
C LEU A 72 -4.23 11.35 -1.82
N TRP A 73 -5.18 11.92 -2.56
CA TRP A 73 -4.90 12.95 -3.57
C TRP A 73 -4.09 14.12 -2.97
N ARG A 74 -2.93 14.41 -3.56
CA ARG A 74 -2.00 15.48 -3.15
C ARG A 74 -1.51 15.38 -1.70
N ARG A 75 -1.64 14.22 -1.05
CA ARG A 75 -1.21 13.98 0.33
C ARG A 75 -0.06 12.99 0.44
N VAL A 76 0.22 12.28 -0.64
CA VAL A 76 1.42 11.48 -0.78
C VAL A 76 2.56 12.42 -1.15
N VAL A 77 3.54 12.55 -0.25
CA VAL A 77 4.75 13.36 -0.44
C VAL A 77 5.94 12.43 -0.41
N THR A 78 6.65 12.33 -1.54
CA THR A 78 7.91 11.61 -1.64
C THR A 78 9.04 12.64 -1.78
N TYR A 79 9.94 12.68 -0.81
CA TYR A 79 11.21 13.40 -0.93
C TYR A 79 12.29 12.38 -1.30
N LYS A 80 12.96 12.60 -2.43
CA LYS A 80 14.16 11.85 -2.82
C LYS A 80 15.30 12.85 -2.84
N GLU A 81 16.38 12.54 -2.13
CA GLU A 81 17.60 13.36 -2.10
C GLU A 81 18.19 13.58 -3.48
#